data_AF-A0AAX1U5J4-F1
#
_entry.id   AF-A0AAX1U5J4-F1
#
_cell.length_a   1.000
_cell.length_b   1.000
_cell.length_c   1.000
_cell.angle_alpha   90.00
_cell.angle_beta   90.00
_cell.angle_gamma   90.00
#
_symmetry.space_group_name_H-M   'P 1'
#
loop_
_entity.id
_entity.type
_entity.pdbx_description
1 polymer ?
#
loop_
_entity_poly.entity_id
_entity_poly.type
_entity_poly.pdbx_seq_one_letter_code
_entity_poly.pdbx_strand_id
1 'polypeptide(L)'
;MKFIDLYEDEYLLMRTPLIARMDELPARRLKKLSENYRELSQKNNDLMDKYDFIRSIVEDCEPPKDFYTKDDMEAMRQFLNVAREMDNYERLEIYKLGYHDCIIWSQMIGLYDD
;
A
#
# COMPACT_ATOMS: atom_id res chain seq x y z
N MET A 1 26.78 -19.02 -17.61
CA MET A 1 25.53 -18.99 -16.82
C MET A 1 25.90 -19.40 -15.40
N LYS A 2 25.94 -18.44 -14.45
CA LYS A 2 26.10 -18.77 -13.03
C LYS A 2 24.80 -19.42 -12.56
N PHE A 3 24.90 -20.54 -11.85
CA PHE A 3 23.74 -21.12 -11.18
C PHE A 3 23.44 -20.25 -9.97
N ILE A 4 22.25 -19.64 -9.94
CA ILE A 4 21.78 -18.89 -8.78
C ILE A 4 20.87 -19.81 -7.99
N ASP A 5 21.23 -20.02 -6.74
CA ASP A 5 20.46 -20.82 -5.83
C ASP A 5 19.31 -19.98 -5.27
N LEU A 6 18.10 -20.23 -5.79
CA LEU A 6 16.88 -19.59 -5.29
C LEU A 6 16.57 -19.92 -3.81
N TYR A 7 17.32 -20.84 -3.18
CA TYR A 7 17.24 -21.16 -1.74
C TYR A 7 18.11 -20.27 -0.86
N GLU A 8 18.91 -19.36 -1.42
CA GLU A 8 19.61 -18.34 -0.63
C GLU A 8 18.62 -17.34 -0.02
N ASP A 9 18.92 -16.87 1.20
CA ASP A 9 18.01 -16.05 2.01
C ASP A 9 17.60 -14.74 1.32
N GLU A 10 18.45 -14.23 0.43
CA GLU A 10 18.18 -13.02 -0.35
C GLU A 10 17.07 -13.19 -1.41
N TYR A 11 16.77 -14.44 -1.83
CA TYR A 11 15.73 -14.76 -2.81
C TYR A 11 14.47 -15.39 -2.21
N LEU A 12 14.42 -15.59 -0.88
CA LEU A 12 13.24 -16.12 -0.18
C LEU A 12 11.96 -15.35 -0.50
N LEU A 13 12.07 -14.02 -0.66
CA LEU A 13 10.94 -13.15 -1.03
C LEU A 13 10.41 -13.47 -2.44
N MET A 14 11.24 -13.86 -3.40
CA MET A 14 10.80 -14.19 -4.75
C MET A 14 9.98 -15.48 -4.84
N ARG A 15 10.00 -16.32 -3.79
CA ARG A 15 9.15 -17.52 -3.67
C ARG A 15 7.73 -17.19 -3.27
N THR A 16 7.51 -16.01 -2.68
CA THR A 16 6.18 -15.55 -2.33
C THR A 16 5.51 -15.02 -3.60
N PRO A 17 4.26 -15.44 -3.91
CA PRO A 17 3.53 -14.93 -5.07
C PRO A 17 3.58 -13.41 -5.12
N LEU A 18 3.86 -12.84 -6.29
CA LEU A 18 4.01 -11.39 -6.47
C LEU A 18 2.79 -10.63 -5.92
N ILE A 19 1.58 -11.13 -6.15
CA ILE A 19 0.34 -10.53 -5.65
C ILE A 19 0.34 -10.45 -4.12
N ALA A 20 0.71 -11.54 -3.43
CA ALA A 20 0.79 -11.54 -1.96
C ALA A 20 1.85 -10.54 -1.44
N ARG A 21 2.98 -10.41 -2.14
CA ARG A 21 3.99 -9.38 -1.80
C ARG A 21 3.49 -7.96 -2.03
N MET A 22 2.73 -7.73 -3.10
CA MET A 22 2.11 -6.44 -3.39
C MET A 22 1.03 -6.06 -2.37
N ASP A 23 0.28 -7.04 -1.87
CA ASP A 23 -0.78 -6.79 -0.88
C ASP A 23 -0.22 -6.52 0.53
N GLU A 24 0.81 -7.26 0.96
CA GLU A 24 1.24 -7.24 2.36
C GLU A 24 2.41 -6.28 2.66
N LEU A 25 3.34 -6.10 1.71
CA LEU A 25 4.60 -5.42 1.98
C LEU A 25 4.52 -3.89 1.95
N PRO A 26 3.83 -3.24 0.99
CA PRO A 26 3.86 -1.79 0.85
C PRO A 26 3.42 -1.06 2.12
N ALA A 27 2.18 -1.30 2.57
CA ALA A 27 1.64 -0.64 3.76
C ALA A 27 2.44 -0.99 5.03
N ARG A 28 2.85 -2.24 5.21
CA ARG A 28 3.65 -2.67 6.38
C ARG A 28 5.00 -1.97 6.44
N ARG A 29 5.69 -1.86 5.29
CA ARG A 29 6.99 -1.20 5.18
C ARG A 29 6.85 0.31 5.39
N LEU A 30 5.81 0.92 4.80
CA LEU A 30 5.52 2.34 4.97
C LEU A 30 5.20 2.69 6.43
N LYS A 31 4.38 1.90 7.13
CA LYS A 31 4.13 2.10 8.58
C LYS A 31 5.41 2.06 9.40
N LYS A 32 6.38 1.22 9.02
CA LYS A 32 7.67 1.11 9.72
C LYS A 32 8.60 2.30 9.40
N LEU A 33 8.71 2.68 8.13
CA LEU A 33 9.79 3.54 7.64
C LEU A 33 9.37 5.00 7.34
N SER A 34 8.09 5.28 7.10
CA SER A 34 7.61 6.60 6.67
C SER A 34 6.77 7.26 7.77
N GLU A 35 7.29 8.35 8.32
CA GLU A 35 6.55 9.17 9.30
C GLU A 35 5.32 9.82 8.67
N ASN A 36 5.46 10.43 7.49
CA ASN A 36 4.35 11.01 6.74
C ASN A 36 3.21 10.01 6.51
N TYR A 37 3.54 8.76 6.15
CA TYR A 37 2.52 7.73 5.93
C TYR A 37 1.82 7.35 7.24
N ARG A 38 2.56 7.30 8.37
CA ARG A 38 1.94 7.09 9.69
C ARG A 38 1.00 8.23 10.06
N GLU A 39 1.39 9.48 9.82
CA GLU A 39 0.54 10.64 10.07
C GLU A 39 -0.74 10.62 9.22
N LEU A 40 -0.61 10.29 7.93
CA LEU A 40 -1.76 10.11 7.04
C LEU A 40 -2.66 8.97 7.51
N SER A 41 -2.09 7.82 7.89
CA SER A 41 -2.85 6.69 8.42
C SER A 41 -3.61 7.06 9.70
N GLN A 42 -2.98 7.83 10.60
CA GLN A 42 -3.63 8.29 11.82
C GLN A 42 -4.78 9.26 11.48
N LYS A 43 -4.53 10.23 10.61
CA LYS A 43 -5.55 11.19 10.16
C LYS A 43 -6.74 10.48 9.48
N ASN A 44 -6.48 9.41 8.73
CA ASN A 44 -7.52 8.62 8.10
C ASN A 44 -8.40 7.91 9.16
N ASN A 45 -7.77 7.31 10.17
CA ASN A 45 -8.46 6.68 11.29
C ASN A 45 -9.27 7.70 12.10
N ASP A 46 -8.68 8.87 12.40
CA ASP A 46 -9.36 9.94 13.13
C ASP A 46 -10.63 10.43 12.40
N LEU A 47 -10.61 10.47 11.06
CA LEU A 47 -11.80 10.78 10.26
C LEU A 47 -12.88 9.70 10.35
N MET A 48 -12.49 8.41 10.34
CA MET A 48 -13.43 7.29 10.50
C MET A 48 -13.99 7.19 11.92
N ASP A 49 -13.21 7.56 12.94
CA ASP A 49 -13.64 7.61 14.35
C ASP A 49 -14.56 8.81 14.60
N LYS A 50 -14.30 9.95 13.97
CA LYS A 50 -15.11 11.16 14.13
C LYS A 50 -16.42 11.12 13.35
N TYR A 51 -16.44 10.45 12.20
CA TYR A 51 -17.58 10.40 11.30
C TYR A 51 -17.98 8.95 11.02
N ASP A 52 -18.85 8.39 11.87
CA ASP A 52 -19.31 6.99 11.78
C ASP A 52 -19.83 6.60 10.40
N PHE A 53 -20.43 7.54 9.67
CA PHE A 53 -20.93 7.27 8.32
C PHE A 53 -19.82 6.95 7.32
N ILE A 54 -18.62 7.52 7.49
CA ILE A 54 -17.47 7.21 6.64
C ILE A 54 -17.06 5.76 6.87
N ARG A 55 -16.99 5.34 8.14
CA ARG A 55 -16.71 3.94 8.49
C ARG A 55 -17.74 3.00 7.88
N SER A 56 -19.03 3.27 8.06
CA SER A 56 -20.12 2.42 7.55
C SER A 56 -20.04 2.26 6.02
N ILE A 57 -19.75 3.35 5.29
CA ILE A 57 -19.60 3.29 3.82
C ILE A 57 -18.38 2.48 3.40
N VAL A 58 -17.27 2.60 4.12
CA VAL A 58 -15.98 2.00 3.72
C VAL A 58 -15.87 0.53 4.14
N GLU A 59 -16.32 0.20 5.34
CA GLU A 59 -16.21 -1.15 5.91
C GLU A 59 -17.43 -2.01 5.58
N ASP A 60 -18.64 -1.44 5.71
CA ASP A 60 -19.90 -2.20 5.59
C ASP A 60 -20.54 -2.04 4.21
N CYS A 61 -20.02 -1.14 3.35
CA CYS A 61 -20.61 -0.79 2.05
C CYS A 61 -22.08 -0.31 2.16
N GLU A 62 -22.48 0.20 3.32
CA GLU A 62 -23.84 0.65 3.59
C GLU A 62 -23.87 2.14 3.94
N PRO A 63 -24.66 2.96 3.23
CA PRO A 63 -24.86 4.36 3.60
C PRO A 63 -25.85 4.43 4.78
N PRO A 64 -25.41 4.84 5.99
CA PRO A 64 -26.27 4.79 7.17
C PRO A 64 -27.24 5.99 7.26
N LYS A 65 -27.18 6.91 6.31
CA LYS A 65 -28.01 8.12 6.23
C LYS A 65 -28.68 8.22 4.87
N ASP A 66 -29.97 8.57 4.87
CA ASP A 66 -30.72 8.89 3.65
C ASP A 66 -30.33 10.24 3.04
N PHE A 67 -29.84 11.17 3.88
CA PHE A 67 -29.44 12.52 3.47
C PHE A 67 -28.12 12.93 4.12
N TYR A 68 -27.23 13.53 3.32
CA TYR A 68 -25.91 14.00 3.74
C TYR A 68 -25.86 15.52 3.72
N THR A 69 -25.33 16.11 4.79
CA THR A 69 -25.12 17.55 4.88
C THR A 69 -23.89 17.98 4.09
N LYS A 70 -23.73 19.29 3.89
CA LYS A 70 -22.51 19.84 3.27
C LYS A 70 -21.26 19.48 4.08
N ASP A 71 -21.36 19.45 5.41
CA ASP A 71 -20.25 19.11 6.29
C ASP A 71 -19.90 17.62 6.21
N ASP A 72 -20.90 16.74 6.05
CA ASP A 72 -20.65 15.31 5.78
C ASP A 72 -19.90 15.13 4.44
N MET A 73 -20.33 15.81 3.38
CA MET A 73 -19.67 15.72 2.07
C MET A 73 -18.24 16.28 2.12
N GLU A 74 -18.00 17.33 2.90
CA GLU A 74 -16.68 17.88 3.12
C GLU A 74 -15.78 16.90 3.89
N ALA A 75 -16.30 16.25 4.93
CA ALA A 75 -15.58 15.21 5.67
C ALA A 75 -15.21 14.02 4.77
N MET A 76 -16.15 13.56 3.94
CA MET A 76 -15.90 12.48 2.97
C MET A 76 -14.83 12.88 1.95
N ARG A 77 -14.87 14.12 1.46
CA ARG A 77 -13.83 14.66 0.56
C ARG A 77 -12.45 14.64 1.22
N GLN A 78 -12.36 15.04 2.49
CA GLN A 78 -11.10 15.02 3.23
C GLN A 78 -10.58 13.60 3.40
N PHE A 79 -11.45 12.65 3.76
CA PHE A 79 -11.11 11.24 3.86
C PHE A 79 -10.56 10.68 2.53
N LEU A 80 -11.27 10.89 1.43
CA LEU A 80 -10.83 10.42 0.10
C LEU A 80 -9.50 11.03 -0.33
N ASN A 81 -9.22 12.29 0.02
CA ASN A 81 -7.95 12.92 -0.27
C ASN A 81 -6.80 12.28 0.53
N VAL A 82 -7.00 12.00 1.81
CA VAL A 82 -6.01 11.30 2.65
C VAL A 82 -5.78 9.88 2.13
N ALA A 83 -6.85 9.13 1.83
CA ALA A 83 -6.76 7.79 1.27
C ALA A 83 -6.00 7.77 -0.07
N ARG A 84 -6.22 8.75 -0.95
CA ARG A 84 -5.48 8.88 -2.20
C ARG A 84 -4.00 9.19 -1.98
N GLU A 85 -3.67 10.02 -1.01
CA GLU A 85 -2.26 10.29 -0.67
C GLU A 85 -1.58 9.03 -0.15
N MET A 86 -2.26 8.22 0.67
CA MET A 86 -1.76 6.92 1.10
C MET A 86 -1.54 5.95 -0.08
N ASP A 87 -2.51 5.85 -1.01
CA ASP A 87 -2.39 5.03 -2.23
C ASP A 87 -1.15 5.42 -3.06
N ASN A 88 -0.84 6.72 -3.16
CA ASN A 88 0.35 7.17 -3.89
C ASN A 88 1.65 6.63 -3.26
N TYR A 89 1.75 6.59 -1.93
CA TYR A 89 2.90 6.01 -1.25
C TYR A 89 2.99 4.50 -1.48
N GLU A 90 1.87 3.78 -1.35
CA GLU A 90 1.81 2.33 -1.55
C GLU A 90 2.16 1.95 -2.98
N ARG A 91 1.62 2.67 -3.96
CA ARG A 91 1.93 2.47 -5.37
C ARG A 91 3.41 2.69 -5.67
N LEU A 92 4.05 3.67 -5.03
CA LEU A 92 5.50 3.88 -5.15
C LEU A 92 6.30 2.69 -4.59
N GLU A 93 5.90 2.12 -3.45
CA GLU A 93 6.55 0.93 -2.91
C GLU A 93 6.35 -0.31 -3.81
N ILE A 94 5.18 -0.45 -4.43
CA ILE A 94 4.92 -1.49 -5.44
C ILE A 94 5.88 -1.32 -6.63
N TYR A 95 6.07 -0.10 -7.14
CA TYR A 95 7.02 0.15 -8.23
C TYR A 95 8.45 -0.22 -7.83
N LYS A 96 8.88 0.12 -6.61
CA LYS A 96 10.21 -0.27 -6.10
C LYS A 96 10.36 -1.78 -6.01
N LEU A 97 9.33 -2.49 -5.55
CA LEU A 97 9.32 -3.95 -5.47
C LEU A 97 9.44 -4.57 -6.87
N GLY A 98 8.63 -4.14 -7.82
CA GLY A 98 8.68 -4.64 -9.20
C GLY A 98 10.02 -4.34 -9.88
N TYR A 99 10.58 -3.15 -9.67
CA TYR A 99 11.89 -2.78 -10.20
C TYR A 99 13.02 -3.65 -9.64
N HIS A 100 12.99 -3.91 -8.33
CA HIS A 100 13.93 -4.80 -7.67
C HIS A 100 13.87 -6.23 -8.22
N ASP A 101 12.67 -6.79 -8.39
CA ASP A 101 12.49 -8.12 -8.97
C ASP A 101 13.04 -8.19 -10.40
N CYS A 102 12.80 -7.16 -11.22
CA CYS A 102 13.34 -7.08 -12.58
C CYS A 102 14.89 -7.08 -12.60
N ILE A 103 15.54 -6.39 -11.65
CA ILE A 103 17.02 -6.39 -11.53
C ILE A 103 17.49 -7.80 -11.24
N ILE A 104 16.93 -8.45 -10.22
CA ILE A 104 17.33 -9.82 -9.85
C ILE A 104 17.15 -10.75 -11.04
N TRP A 105 16.00 -10.72 -11.71
CA TRP A 105 15.77 -11.57 -12.87
C TRP A 105 16.77 -11.31 -13.99
N SER A 106 17.11 -10.05 -14.25
CA SER A 106 18.10 -9.67 -15.27
C SER A 106 19.50 -10.19 -14.94
N GLN A 107 19.90 -10.16 -13.67
CA GLN A 107 21.13 -10.78 -13.19
C GLN A 107 21.08 -12.30 -13.37
N MET A 108 19.93 -12.94 -13.09
CA MET A 108 19.79 -14.39 -13.23
C MET A 108 19.94 -14.91 -14.66
N ILE A 109 19.47 -14.15 -15.64
CA ILE A 109 19.60 -14.52 -17.06
C ILE A 109 20.88 -13.98 -17.70
N GLY A 110 21.78 -13.36 -16.92
CA GLY A 110 23.07 -12.85 -17.37
C GLY A 110 22.98 -11.65 -18.30
N LEU A 111 21.90 -10.86 -18.20
CA LEU A 111 21.76 -9.59 -18.93
C LEU A 111 22.45 -8.42 -18.23
N TYR A 112 22.69 -8.54 -16.93
CA TYR A 112 23.41 -7.57 -16.10
C TYR A 112 24.36 -8.33 -15.19
N ASP A 113 25.66 -8.15 -15.39
CA ASP A 113 26.71 -8.52 -14.44
C ASP A 113 27.17 -7.21 -13.77
N ASP A 114 27.02 -7.10 -12.45
CA ASP A 114 27.76 -6.11 -11.66
C ASP A 114 29.23 -6.56 -11.50
#